data_AF-A0A418CHQ3-F1
#
_entry.id   AF-A0A418CHQ3-F1
#
_cell.length_a   1.000
_cell.length_b   1.000
_cell.length_c   1.000
_cell.angle_alpha   90.00
_cell.angle_beta   90.00
_cell.angle_gamma   90.00
#
_symmetry.space_group_name_H-M   'P 1'
#
loop_
_entity.id
_entity.type
_entity.pdbx_description
1 polymer ?
#
loop_
_entity_poly.entity_id
_entity_poly.type
_entity_poly.pdbx_seq_one_letter_code
_entity_poly.pdbx_strand_id
1 'polypeptide(L)'
;MSSHALPFAAASNVLDGKINTKSKDFLDSIERMNGLTSELKGRLDVVRLGGGEAARAKHVARGKLLVRDRIDSLVDPGSAFLELSPLAAHDMYGTPIPAAGIVTGIGRIHGVECMILANDATVKGGTYFPMTVKKHLRAQEIARENRLPCIYMVDSGGAFLPLQADIFPDKEHFGREFYNQANMSAAGIPQIAVVMGSCTAGGAYVPAMSDESVIVQGNGTVFLGGPPLVKAATGEVVTAEELGGADVHCRTSGVTDHLAKNDAHAIEIVRRIVSNLNWTSKASVKQSFTDVEEPVFDPAELGGIIPVDSRKPFDVRKVIARIVDGSKFDEF
;
A
#
# COMPACT_ATOMS: atom_id res chain seq x y z
N MET A 1 -1.71 -51.47 -43.12
CA MET A 1 -2.23 -50.09 -43.07
C MET A 1 -1.22 -49.25 -42.31
N SER A 2 -0.31 -48.61 -43.04
CA SER A 2 0.68 -47.69 -42.48
C SER A 2 -0.02 -46.37 -42.18
N SER A 3 -0.05 -45.99 -40.90
CA SER A 3 -0.56 -44.68 -40.48
C SER A 3 0.31 -43.57 -41.08
N HIS A 4 -0.30 -42.67 -41.86
CA HIS A 4 0.31 -41.44 -42.37
C HIS A 4 0.24 -40.29 -41.37
N ALA A 5 -0.06 -40.55 -40.09
CA ALA A 5 -0.02 -39.52 -39.07
C ALA A 5 1.44 -39.09 -38.86
N LEU A 6 1.80 -37.94 -39.40
CA LEU A 6 2.99 -37.21 -38.97
C LEU A 6 2.86 -37.01 -37.45
N PRO A 7 3.91 -37.27 -36.65
CA PRO A 7 3.89 -36.81 -35.26
C PRO A 7 3.67 -35.30 -35.32
N PHE A 8 2.62 -34.82 -34.64
CA PHE A 8 2.46 -33.39 -34.39
C PHE A 8 3.72 -32.94 -33.66
N ALA A 9 4.70 -32.39 -34.39
CA ALA A 9 5.65 -31.49 -33.78
C ALA A 9 4.79 -30.36 -33.25
N ALA A 10 4.65 -30.26 -31.93
CA ALA A 10 4.00 -29.12 -31.32
C ALA A 10 4.64 -27.88 -31.95
N ALA A 11 3.85 -27.12 -32.71
CA ALA A 11 4.32 -25.85 -33.26
C ALA A 11 4.81 -25.06 -32.05
N SER A 12 6.11 -24.76 -32.00
CA SER A 12 6.70 -24.05 -30.87
C SER A 12 6.03 -22.69 -30.78
N ASN A 13 5.20 -22.48 -29.76
CA ASN A 13 4.55 -21.20 -29.47
C ASN A 13 5.51 -20.22 -28.75
N VAL A 14 6.80 -20.57 -28.67
CA VAL A 14 7.85 -19.67 -28.19
C VAL A 14 8.07 -18.55 -29.21
N LEU A 15 7.95 -17.30 -28.75
CA LEU A 15 8.18 -16.12 -29.57
C LEU A 15 9.65 -16.01 -30.01
N ASP A 16 9.90 -15.58 -31.24
CA ASP A 16 11.24 -15.10 -31.62
C ASP A 16 11.48 -13.72 -30.97
N GLY A 17 12.06 -13.73 -29.77
CA GLY A 17 12.46 -12.54 -29.02
C GLY A 17 13.83 -11.97 -29.37
N LYS A 18 14.53 -12.48 -30.40
CA LYS A 18 15.90 -12.04 -30.75
C LYS A 18 15.93 -10.55 -31.11
N ILE A 19 16.93 -9.86 -30.57
CA ILE A 19 17.23 -8.45 -30.84
C ILE A 19 18.74 -8.26 -31.01
N ASN A 20 19.16 -7.21 -31.69
CA ASN A 20 20.57 -6.85 -31.79
C ASN A 20 20.96 -5.88 -30.67
N THR A 21 21.44 -6.43 -29.55
CA THR A 21 21.88 -5.68 -28.36
C THR A 21 23.13 -4.82 -28.60
N LYS A 22 23.79 -4.98 -29.75
CA LYS A 22 24.96 -4.17 -30.16
C LYS A 22 24.58 -3.07 -31.15
N SER A 23 23.32 -2.97 -31.56
CA SER A 23 22.87 -1.92 -32.46
C SER A 23 22.90 -0.56 -31.78
N LYS A 24 23.18 0.49 -32.54
CA LYS A 24 23.16 1.87 -32.02
C LYS A 24 21.79 2.22 -31.42
N ASP A 25 20.68 1.88 -32.11
CA ASP A 25 19.34 2.16 -31.60
C ASP A 25 19.06 1.48 -30.24
N PHE A 26 19.54 0.25 -30.03
CA PHE A 26 19.41 -0.45 -28.74
C PHE A 26 20.23 0.24 -27.65
N LEU A 27 21.48 0.60 -27.95
CA LEU A 27 22.38 1.27 -27.01
C LEU A 27 21.87 2.66 -26.61
N ASP A 28 21.37 3.44 -27.57
CA ASP A 28 20.76 4.75 -27.30
C ASP A 28 19.49 4.61 -26.44
N SER A 29 18.69 3.56 -26.68
CA SER A 29 17.44 3.29 -25.94
C SER A 29 17.71 2.86 -24.50
N ILE A 30 18.65 1.93 -24.29
CA ILE A 30 18.99 1.45 -22.95
C ILE A 30 19.66 2.56 -22.12
N GLU A 31 20.50 3.40 -22.71
CA GLU A 31 21.08 4.57 -22.02
C GLU A 31 19.99 5.52 -21.54
N ARG A 32 19.04 5.88 -22.40
CA ARG A 32 17.91 6.74 -22.03
C ARG A 32 17.05 6.11 -20.92
N MET A 33 16.71 4.83 -21.05
CA MET A 33 15.88 4.14 -20.05
C MET A 33 16.58 4.06 -18.69
N ASN A 34 17.90 3.81 -18.69
CA ASN A 34 18.70 3.82 -17.47
C ASN A 34 18.71 5.20 -16.80
N GLY A 35 18.80 6.29 -17.59
CA GLY A 35 18.66 7.65 -17.09
C GLY A 35 17.31 7.89 -16.38
N LEU A 36 16.20 7.55 -17.04
CA LEU A 36 14.85 7.69 -16.47
C LEU A 36 14.64 6.83 -15.22
N THR A 37 15.17 5.60 -15.22
CA THR A 37 15.07 4.69 -14.07
C THR A 37 15.91 5.19 -12.89
N SER A 38 17.08 5.77 -13.16
CA SER A 38 17.91 6.40 -12.13
C SER A 38 17.22 7.62 -11.52
N GLU A 39 16.60 8.46 -12.35
CA GLU A 39 15.81 9.60 -11.89
C GLU A 39 14.62 9.15 -11.01
N LEU A 40 13.89 8.12 -11.45
CA LEU A 40 12.81 7.52 -10.66
C LEU A 40 13.32 7.03 -9.30
N LYS A 41 14.44 6.29 -9.27
CA LYS A 41 15.06 5.81 -8.02
C LYS A 41 15.42 6.97 -7.09
N GLY A 42 16.04 8.02 -7.61
CA GLY A 42 16.37 9.21 -6.82
C GLY A 42 15.14 9.89 -6.22
N ARG A 43 14.04 10.01 -6.98
CA ARG A 43 12.77 10.55 -6.46
C ARG A 43 12.18 9.66 -5.37
N LEU A 44 12.23 8.35 -5.53
CA LEU A 44 11.75 7.38 -4.54
C LEU A 44 12.56 7.43 -3.24
N ASP A 45 13.88 7.61 -3.33
CA ASP A 45 14.74 7.72 -2.15
C ASP A 45 14.43 8.97 -1.33
N VAL A 46 14.15 10.11 -1.98
CA VAL A 46 13.65 11.32 -1.30
C VAL A 46 12.30 11.05 -0.62
N VAL A 47 11.37 10.40 -1.33
CA VAL A 47 10.04 10.09 -0.79
C VAL A 47 10.11 9.20 0.45
N ARG A 48 11.05 8.25 0.48
CA ARG A 48 11.26 7.33 1.62
C ARG A 48 11.66 8.04 2.91
N LEU A 49 12.14 9.28 2.84
CA LEU A 49 12.47 10.10 4.01
C LEU A 49 11.22 10.70 4.70
N GLY A 50 10.02 10.54 4.14
CA GLY A 50 8.79 11.07 4.73
C GLY A 50 8.89 12.58 4.98
N GLY A 51 8.57 13.04 6.20
CA GLY A 51 8.68 14.44 6.61
C GLY A 51 10.11 15.00 6.72
N GLY A 52 11.13 14.23 6.34
CA GLY A 52 12.54 14.59 6.46
C GLY A 52 13.15 14.16 7.80
N GLU A 53 14.48 14.25 7.91
CA GLU A 53 15.24 13.72 9.04
C GLU A 53 14.80 14.29 10.40
N ALA A 54 14.56 15.59 10.49
CA ALA A 54 14.14 16.24 11.73
C ALA A 54 12.77 15.72 12.22
N ALA A 55 11.82 15.51 11.30
CA ALA A 55 10.50 14.97 11.63
C ALA A 55 10.59 13.49 12.05
N ARG A 56 11.42 12.70 11.35
CA ARG A 56 11.71 11.30 11.70
C ARG A 56 12.35 11.17 13.08
N ALA A 57 13.36 11.99 13.38
CA ALA A 57 14.02 11.99 14.68
C ALA A 57 13.03 12.32 15.82
N LYS A 58 12.17 13.33 15.61
CA LYS A 58 11.11 13.67 16.58
C LYS A 58 10.08 12.55 16.76
N HIS A 59 9.75 11.82 15.70
CA HIS A 59 8.84 10.67 15.75
C HIS A 59 9.44 9.51 16.53
N VAL A 60 10.70 9.14 16.23
CA VAL A 60 11.42 8.07 16.92
C VAL A 60 11.68 8.42 18.39
N ALA A 61 11.97 9.68 18.71
CA ALA A 61 12.14 10.14 20.09
C ALA A 61 10.88 9.96 20.97
N ARG A 62 9.71 9.73 20.36
CA ARG A 62 8.46 9.38 21.07
C ARG A 62 8.29 7.87 21.27
N GLY A 63 9.31 7.06 20.94
CA GLY A 63 9.26 5.60 21.06
C GLY A 63 8.41 4.92 19.99
N LYS A 64 8.21 5.56 18.83
CA LYS A 64 7.38 5.07 17.72
C LYS A 64 8.26 4.60 16.56
N LEU A 65 7.87 3.50 15.92
CA LEU A 65 8.48 3.05 14.68
C LEU A 65 8.05 3.95 13.52
N LEU A 66 8.92 4.14 12.52
CA LEU A 66 8.54 4.84 11.30
C LEU A 66 7.57 3.98 10.48
N VAL A 67 6.78 4.62 9.63
CA VAL A 67 5.74 3.94 8.85
C VAL A 67 6.26 2.77 8.01
N ARG A 68 7.44 2.92 7.40
CA ARG A 68 8.05 1.85 6.58
C ARG A 68 8.64 0.74 7.44
N ASP A 69 9.27 1.07 8.58
CA ASP A 69 9.75 0.09 9.55
C ASP A 69 8.59 -0.76 10.11
N ARG A 70 7.42 -0.13 10.32
CA ARG A 70 6.19 -0.80 10.73
C ARG A 70 5.71 -1.81 9.67
N ILE A 71 5.72 -1.42 8.40
CA ILE A 71 5.34 -2.30 7.28
C ILE A 71 6.34 -3.46 7.15
N ASP A 72 7.64 -3.16 7.15
CA ASP A 72 8.71 -4.16 7.03
C ASP A 72 8.66 -5.19 8.16
N SER A 73 8.29 -4.76 9.37
CA SER A 73 8.10 -5.64 10.53
C SER A 73 6.79 -6.45 10.47
N LEU A 74 5.78 -5.95 9.73
CA LEU A 74 4.47 -6.58 9.62
C LEU A 74 4.47 -7.69 8.57
N VAL A 75 5.13 -7.49 7.42
CA VAL A 75 5.15 -8.45 6.32
C VAL A 75 6.00 -9.68 6.67
N ASP A 76 5.73 -10.80 5.98
CA ASP A 76 6.47 -12.04 6.18
C ASP A 76 7.95 -11.88 5.78
N PRO A 77 8.90 -12.40 6.58
CA PRO A 77 10.32 -12.31 6.26
C PRO A 77 10.65 -12.82 4.86
N GLY A 78 11.35 -12.00 4.07
CA GLY A 78 11.73 -12.33 2.69
C GLY A 78 10.61 -12.19 1.66
N SER A 79 9.39 -11.82 2.06
CA SER A 79 8.31 -11.53 1.12
C SER A 79 8.46 -10.13 0.49
N ALA A 80 7.91 -9.98 -0.72
CA ALA A 80 7.88 -8.69 -1.38
C ALA A 80 6.75 -7.80 -0.84
N PHE A 81 6.96 -6.48 -0.91
CA PHE A 81 5.94 -5.47 -0.69
C PHE A 81 5.73 -4.66 -1.98
N LEU A 82 4.54 -4.75 -2.56
CA LEU A 82 4.16 -3.99 -3.75
C LEU A 82 3.60 -2.64 -3.32
N GLU A 83 4.46 -1.63 -3.21
CA GLU A 83 4.05 -0.27 -2.87
C GLU A 83 3.25 0.39 -4.01
N LEU A 84 2.16 1.06 -3.66
CA LEU A 84 1.27 1.76 -4.57
C LEU A 84 1.48 3.27 -4.50
N SER A 85 1.60 3.89 -5.67
CA SER A 85 1.67 5.34 -5.85
C SER A 85 2.67 6.03 -4.89
N PRO A 86 3.95 5.62 -4.85
CA PRO A 86 4.95 6.22 -3.97
C PRO A 86 5.16 7.71 -4.28
N LEU A 87 5.02 8.13 -5.54
CA LEU A 87 5.14 9.54 -5.96
C LEU A 87 3.83 10.34 -5.83
N ALA A 88 2.83 9.85 -5.10
CA ALA A 88 1.60 10.61 -4.87
C ALA A 88 1.89 11.98 -4.23
N ALA A 89 1.17 13.01 -4.68
CA ALA A 89 1.33 14.40 -4.26
C ALA A 89 2.68 15.08 -4.60
N HIS A 90 3.50 14.46 -5.47
CA HIS A 90 4.73 15.08 -5.96
C HIS A 90 4.43 16.40 -6.70
N ASP A 91 5.03 17.49 -6.23
CA ASP A 91 4.92 18.86 -6.75
C ASP A 91 3.48 19.45 -6.81
N MET A 92 2.58 19.05 -5.91
CA MET A 92 1.16 19.49 -5.95
C MET A 92 0.78 20.65 -5.00
N TYR A 93 1.41 20.80 -3.84
CA TYR A 93 0.86 21.62 -2.74
C TYR A 93 1.74 22.78 -2.26
N GLY A 94 2.76 23.16 -3.04
CA GLY A 94 3.75 24.20 -2.67
C GLY A 94 4.67 23.83 -1.50
N THR A 95 4.36 22.73 -0.79
CA THR A 95 5.21 22.09 0.22
C THR A 95 5.26 20.60 -0.09
N PRO A 96 6.41 19.92 0.15
CA PRO A 96 6.49 18.48 -0.07
C PRO A 96 5.50 17.73 0.81
N ILE A 97 4.69 16.86 0.20
CA ILE A 97 3.84 15.87 0.87
C ILE A 97 4.23 14.48 0.35
N PRO A 98 5.37 13.92 0.77
CA PRO A 98 5.87 12.65 0.23
C PRO A 98 4.87 11.52 0.36
N ALA A 99 4.69 10.74 -0.72
CA ALA A 99 3.71 9.66 -0.81
C ALA A 99 2.27 10.07 -0.46
N ALA A 100 1.93 11.36 -0.54
CA ALA A 100 0.68 11.94 -0.02
C ALA A 100 0.45 11.68 1.49
N GLY A 101 1.50 11.48 2.29
CA GLY A 101 1.39 11.27 3.75
C GLY A 101 0.84 9.90 4.16
N ILE A 102 0.74 8.96 3.22
CA ILE A 102 0.28 7.59 3.47
C ILE A 102 1.05 6.61 2.59
N VAL A 103 1.56 5.53 3.18
CA VAL A 103 2.16 4.42 2.45
C VAL A 103 1.08 3.34 2.30
N THR A 104 0.83 2.95 1.05
CA THR A 104 -0.17 1.91 0.72
C THR A 104 0.48 0.85 -0.13
N GLY A 105 0.11 -0.41 0.04
CA GLY A 105 0.64 -1.49 -0.80
C GLY A 105 0.15 -2.86 -0.40
N ILE A 106 0.58 -3.86 -1.17
CA ILE A 106 0.21 -5.27 -0.94
C ILE A 106 1.42 -6.00 -0.37
N GLY A 107 1.24 -6.65 0.78
CA GLY A 107 2.28 -7.47 1.42
C GLY A 107 1.71 -8.80 1.90
N ARG A 108 2.57 -9.79 2.12
CA ARG A 108 2.15 -11.08 2.69
C ARG A 108 2.27 -11.06 4.20
N ILE A 109 1.23 -11.54 4.88
CA ILE A 109 1.20 -11.70 6.33
C ILE A 109 0.64 -13.09 6.63
N HIS A 110 1.44 -13.97 7.22
CA HIS A 110 1.10 -15.39 7.38
C HIS A 110 0.63 -16.05 6.07
N GLY A 111 1.30 -15.74 4.96
CA GLY A 111 0.97 -16.24 3.63
C GLY A 111 -0.28 -15.62 2.99
N VAL A 112 -0.98 -14.73 3.68
CA VAL A 112 -2.15 -14.01 3.16
C VAL A 112 -1.72 -12.69 2.53
N GLU A 113 -2.11 -12.45 1.28
CA GLU A 113 -1.91 -11.17 0.61
C GLU A 113 -2.90 -10.14 1.15
N CYS A 114 -2.38 -9.13 1.83
CA CYS A 114 -3.17 -8.08 2.49
C CYS A 114 -2.89 -6.72 1.87
N MET A 115 -3.94 -5.89 1.76
CA MET A 115 -3.78 -4.47 1.50
C MET A 115 -3.39 -3.76 2.80
N ILE A 116 -2.26 -3.06 2.81
CA ILE A 116 -1.77 -2.30 3.95
C ILE A 116 -1.90 -0.82 3.64
N LEU A 117 -2.49 -0.05 4.56
CA LEU A 117 -2.64 1.40 4.49
C LEU A 117 -2.08 2.01 5.77
N ALA A 118 -0.96 2.72 5.69
CA ALA A 118 -0.23 3.18 6.86
C ALA A 118 0.07 4.68 6.78
N ASN A 119 -0.43 5.46 7.73
CA ASN A 119 -0.19 6.90 7.76
C ASN A 119 1.27 7.21 8.13
N ASP A 120 1.84 8.22 7.47
CA ASP A 120 3.15 8.76 7.84
C ASP A 120 2.96 10.02 8.71
N ALA A 121 2.99 9.83 10.03
CA ALA A 121 2.88 10.93 10.98
C ALA A 121 4.01 11.97 10.88
N THR A 122 5.13 11.64 10.20
CA THR A 122 6.21 12.60 9.96
C THR A 122 5.83 13.62 8.88
N VAL A 123 4.95 13.27 7.94
CA VAL A 123 4.48 14.15 6.87
C VAL A 123 3.30 14.98 7.37
N LYS A 124 3.55 16.24 7.75
CA LYS A 124 2.52 17.18 8.25
C LYS A 124 1.63 16.57 9.34
N GLY A 125 2.21 15.78 10.24
CA GLY A 125 1.45 15.13 11.33
C GLY A 125 0.52 14.01 10.87
N GLY A 126 0.74 13.45 9.68
CA GLY A 126 -0.14 12.44 9.08
C GLY A 126 -1.49 12.99 8.65
N THR A 127 -1.62 14.31 8.47
CA THR A 127 -2.89 14.92 8.09
C THR A 127 -3.29 14.57 6.65
N TYR A 128 -4.59 14.39 6.43
CA TYR A 128 -5.12 14.05 5.11
C TYR A 128 -5.19 15.30 4.23
N PHE A 129 -4.45 15.28 3.13
CA PHE A 129 -4.60 16.16 1.99
C PHE A 129 -5.62 15.54 1.00
N PRO A 130 -6.13 16.29 0.00
CA PRO A 130 -7.02 15.72 -1.02
C PRO A 130 -6.42 14.47 -1.69
N MET A 131 -5.12 14.47 -1.99
CA MET A 131 -4.44 13.31 -2.55
C MET A 131 -4.23 12.16 -1.55
N THR A 132 -4.21 12.43 -0.25
CA THR A 132 -4.18 11.38 0.78
C THR A 132 -5.49 10.60 0.74
N VAL A 133 -6.63 11.30 0.71
CA VAL A 133 -7.96 10.70 0.57
C VAL A 133 -8.02 9.86 -0.70
N LYS A 134 -7.65 10.45 -1.84
CA LYS A 134 -7.68 9.72 -3.13
C LYS A 134 -6.80 8.47 -3.11
N LYS A 135 -5.61 8.54 -2.51
CA LYS A 135 -4.70 7.40 -2.40
C LYS A 135 -5.27 6.32 -1.47
N HIS A 136 -5.87 6.70 -0.34
CA HIS A 136 -6.56 5.78 0.56
C HIS A 136 -7.69 5.06 -0.18
N LEU A 137 -8.61 5.80 -0.81
CA LEU A 137 -9.73 5.23 -1.54
C LEU A 137 -9.29 4.31 -2.68
N ARG A 138 -8.21 4.67 -3.39
CA ARG A 138 -7.64 3.79 -4.43
C ARG A 138 -7.12 2.47 -3.85
N ALA A 139 -6.51 2.49 -2.67
CA ALA A 139 -6.05 1.27 -2.01
C ALA A 139 -7.23 0.38 -1.58
N GLN A 140 -8.31 0.96 -1.05
CA GLN A 140 -9.54 0.23 -0.75
C GLN A 140 -10.23 -0.33 -2.01
N GLU A 141 -10.22 0.42 -3.11
CA GLU A 141 -10.75 -0.04 -4.39
C GLU A 141 -10.00 -1.29 -4.88
N ILE A 142 -8.67 -1.28 -4.84
CA ILE A 142 -7.84 -2.44 -5.17
C ILE A 142 -8.14 -3.61 -4.21
N ALA A 143 -8.25 -3.34 -2.91
CA ALA A 143 -8.57 -4.36 -1.92
C ALA A 143 -9.94 -5.03 -2.20
N ARG A 144 -10.95 -4.23 -2.52
CA ARG A 144 -12.29 -4.71 -2.89
C ARG A 144 -12.26 -5.55 -4.17
N GLU A 145 -11.60 -5.06 -5.22
CA GLU A 145 -11.55 -5.72 -6.53
C GLU A 145 -10.80 -7.04 -6.51
N ASN A 146 -9.76 -7.14 -5.67
CA ASN A 146 -8.90 -8.31 -5.59
C ASN A 146 -9.16 -9.15 -4.33
N ARG A 147 -10.17 -8.78 -3.54
CA ARG A 147 -10.56 -9.44 -2.28
C ARG A 147 -9.36 -9.60 -1.33
N LEU A 148 -8.72 -8.50 -0.96
CA LEU A 148 -7.57 -8.46 -0.05
C LEU A 148 -8.02 -7.99 1.33
N PRO A 149 -7.74 -8.73 2.43
CA PRO A 149 -7.91 -8.21 3.78
C PRO A 149 -7.16 -6.87 3.97
N CYS A 150 -7.77 -5.93 4.68
CA CYS A 150 -7.24 -4.58 4.86
C CYS A 150 -6.61 -4.41 6.24
N ILE A 151 -5.38 -3.91 6.29
CA ILE A 151 -4.69 -3.51 7.52
C ILE A 151 -4.49 -1.99 7.52
N TYR A 152 -5.15 -1.30 8.45
CA TYR A 152 -5.06 0.14 8.62
C TYR A 152 -4.11 0.48 9.78
N MET A 153 -2.91 0.97 9.48
CA MET A 153 -1.97 1.48 10.49
C MET A 153 -2.21 2.97 10.70
N VAL A 154 -3.04 3.29 11.70
CA VAL A 154 -3.61 4.62 11.92
C VAL A 154 -2.68 5.46 12.79
N ASP A 155 -2.25 6.60 12.25
CA ASP A 155 -1.39 7.57 12.92
C ASP A 155 -1.54 8.96 12.27
N SER A 156 -2.71 9.57 12.46
CA SER A 156 -3.13 10.77 11.73
C SER A 156 -3.67 11.86 12.64
N GLY A 157 -3.21 13.10 12.42
CA GLY A 157 -3.76 14.31 13.05
C GLY A 157 -5.12 14.76 12.50
N GLY A 158 -5.75 14.02 11.57
CA GLY A 158 -7.04 14.37 10.97
C GLY A 158 -6.92 15.02 9.58
N ALA A 159 -7.92 15.78 9.16
CA ALA A 159 -7.93 16.46 7.86
C ALA A 159 -7.02 17.70 7.85
N PHE A 160 -6.38 17.98 6.71
CA PHE A 160 -5.70 19.25 6.49
C PHE A 160 -6.73 20.36 6.27
N LEU A 161 -7.12 21.01 7.37
CA LEU A 161 -8.24 21.96 7.42
C LEU A 161 -8.24 23.06 6.34
N PRO A 162 -7.09 23.64 5.92
CA PRO A 162 -7.10 24.64 4.85
C PRO A 162 -7.69 24.15 3.52
N LEU A 163 -7.68 22.84 3.26
CA LEU A 163 -8.24 22.22 2.06
C LEU A 163 -9.48 21.37 2.35
N GLN A 164 -10.17 21.61 3.47
CA GLN A 164 -11.29 20.77 3.93
C GLN A 164 -12.40 20.59 2.88
N ALA A 165 -12.64 21.59 2.03
CA ALA A 165 -13.69 21.53 1.00
C ALA A 165 -13.41 20.45 -0.04
N ASP A 166 -12.14 20.13 -0.27
CA ASP A 166 -11.67 19.08 -1.19
C ASP A 166 -11.35 17.77 -0.47
N ILE A 167 -11.70 17.68 0.82
CA ILE A 167 -11.42 16.52 1.69
C ILE A 167 -12.70 15.94 2.28
N PHE A 168 -13.72 16.75 2.56
CA PHE A 168 -14.86 16.35 3.39
C PHE A 168 -16.18 16.08 2.65
N PRO A 169 -16.71 17.00 1.82
CA PRO A 169 -18.15 17.00 1.49
C PRO A 169 -18.62 16.05 0.38
N ASP A 170 -17.77 15.67 -0.56
CA ASP A 170 -18.20 15.00 -1.80
C ASP A 170 -18.23 13.46 -1.68
N LYS A 171 -18.84 12.80 -2.67
CA LYS A 171 -19.03 11.34 -2.70
C LYS A 171 -17.73 10.55 -2.55
N GLU A 172 -16.65 11.00 -3.16
CA GLU A 172 -15.33 10.35 -3.12
C GLU A 172 -14.34 11.10 -2.20
N HIS A 173 -14.88 11.74 -1.15
CA HIS A 173 -14.12 12.38 -0.08
C HIS A 173 -14.04 11.48 1.16
N PHE A 174 -13.50 11.99 2.27
CA PHE A 174 -13.07 11.22 3.44
C PHE A 174 -14.12 10.25 4.00
N GLY A 175 -15.41 10.61 3.98
CA GLY A 175 -16.50 9.73 4.43
C GLY A 175 -16.66 8.43 3.62
N ARG A 176 -16.15 8.41 2.37
CA ARG A 176 -16.16 7.23 1.50
C ARG A 176 -15.29 6.10 2.05
N GLU A 177 -14.26 6.42 2.83
CA GLU A 177 -13.38 5.44 3.48
C GLU A 177 -14.22 4.49 4.35
N PHE A 178 -15.14 5.04 5.15
CA PHE A 178 -16.00 4.28 6.06
C PHE A 178 -17.08 3.48 5.32
N TYR A 179 -17.65 4.09 4.27
CA TYR A 179 -18.58 3.37 3.39
C TYR A 179 -17.90 2.14 2.79
N ASN A 180 -16.68 2.27 2.30
CA ASN A 180 -15.94 1.16 1.72
C ASN A 180 -15.60 0.09 2.78
N GLN A 181 -15.15 0.49 3.97
CA GLN A 181 -14.87 -0.45 5.07
C GLN A 181 -16.11 -1.30 5.42
N ALA A 182 -17.26 -0.66 5.63
CA ALA A 182 -18.49 -1.37 5.98
C ALA A 182 -18.93 -2.35 4.87
N ASN A 183 -18.85 -1.93 3.60
CA ASN A 183 -19.23 -2.80 2.48
C ASN A 183 -18.23 -3.95 2.26
N MET A 184 -16.92 -3.72 2.48
CA MET A 184 -15.91 -4.78 2.40
C MET A 184 -16.06 -5.79 3.53
N SER A 185 -16.29 -5.35 4.77
CA SER A 185 -16.60 -6.23 5.90
C SER A 185 -17.85 -7.07 5.60
N ALA A 186 -18.95 -6.45 5.13
CA ALA A 186 -20.17 -7.16 4.73
C ALA A 186 -19.95 -8.18 3.58
N ALA A 187 -18.98 -7.95 2.70
CA ALA A 187 -18.58 -8.88 1.65
C ALA A 187 -17.62 -10.00 2.13
N GLY A 188 -17.30 -10.04 3.43
CA GLY A 188 -16.36 -10.99 4.02
C GLY A 188 -14.92 -10.72 3.61
N ILE A 189 -14.54 -9.45 3.48
CA ILE A 189 -13.16 -8.97 3.35
C ILE A 189 -12.77 -8.32 4.69
N PRO A 190 -11.93 -8.98 5.51
CA PRO A 190 -11.62 -8.51 6.85
C PRO A 190 -11.02 -7.11 6.89
N GLN A 191 -11.50 -6.28 7.82
CA GLN A 191 -11.03 -4.93 8.09
C GLN A 191 -10.34 -4.92 9.46
N ILE A 192 -9.04 -4.65 9.51
CA ILE A 192 -8.24 -4.70 10.74
C ILE A 192 -7.57 -3.35 10.95
N ALA A 193 -7.76 -2.72 12.11
CA ALA A 193 -7.11 -1.46 12.45
C ALA A 193 -6.06 -1.63 13.54
N VAL A 194 -4.99 -0.84 13.44
CA VAL A 194 -3.97 -0.72 14.46
C VAL A 194 -3.68 0.77 14.70
N VAL A 195 -4.12 1.28 15.85
CA VAL A 195 -4.00 2.67 16.27
C VAL A 195 -2.66 2.86 16.98
N MET A 196 -1.72 3.48 16.27
CA MET A 196 -0.31 3.64 16.70
C MET A 196 0.04 5.10 16.97
N GLY A 197 -0.96 5.95 17.12
CA GLY A 197 -0.84 7.39 17.33
C GLY A 197 -2.20 8.07 17.44
N SER A 198 -2.25 9.34 17.04
CA SER A 198 -3.49 10.12 17.06
C SER A 198 -4.51 9.55 16.06
N CYS A 199 -5.77 9.51 16.46
CA CYS A 199 -6.91 9.12 15.64
C CYS A 199 -8.12 10.01 16.02
N THR A 200 -8.25 11.15 15.34
CA THR A 200 -9.18 12.22 15.73
C THR A 200 -10.31 12.43 14.71
N ALA A 201 -11.48 12.84 15.20
CA ALA A 201 -12.65 13.21 14.40
C ALA A 201 -13.04 12.11 13.40
N GLY A 202 -13.06 12.41 12.11
CA GLY A 202 -13.41 11.40 11.10
C GLY A 202 -12.51 10.17 11.17
N GLY A 203 -11.22 10.33 11.47
CA GLY A 203 -10.29 9.20 11.55
C GLY A 203 -10.69 8.17 12.60
N ALA A 204 -11.41 8.58 13.65
CA ALA A 204 -11.86 7.70 14.74
C ALA A 204 -12.81 6.59 14.26
N TYR A 205 -13.46 6.75 13.10
CA TYR A 205 -14.28 5.70 12.52
C TYR A 205 -13.48 4.55 11.93
N VAL A 206 -12.21 4.74 11.56
CA VAL A 206 -11.36 3.66 11.03
C VAL A 206 -11.25 2.49 12.02
N PRO A 207 -10.82 2.70 13.29
CA PRO A 207 -10.84 1.62 14.27
C PRO A 207 -12.26 1.25 14.72
N ALA A 208 -13.17 2.20 14.86
CA ALA A 208 -14.53 1.90 15.35
C ALA A 208 -15.37 1.06 14.37
N MET A 209 -15.02 1.04 13.07
CA MET A 209 -15.71 0.28 12.02
C MET A 209 -14.86 -0.88 11.45
N SER A 210 -13.73 -1.19 12.08
CA SER A 210 -12.95 -2.38 11.74
C SER A 210 -13.50 -3.60 12.48
N ASP A 211 -13.33 -4.79 11.91
CA ASP A 211 -13.78 -6.06 12.50
C ASP A 211 -12.97 -6.41 13.75
N GLU A 212 -11.68 -6.08 13.76
CA GLU A 212 -10.80 -6.13 14.92
C GLU A 212 -9.86 -4.92 14.96
N SER A 213 -9.70 -4.36 16.16
CA SER A 213 -8.96 -3.12 16.42
C SER A 213 -7.93 -3.28 17.52
N VAL A 214 -6.69 -2.89 17.22
CA VAL A 214 -5.56 -2.87 18.15
C VAL A 214 -5.20 -1.44 18.50
N ILE A 215 -4.85 -1.14 19.76
CA ILE A 215 -4.39 0.20 20.17
C ILE A 215 -3.11 0.12 21.01
N VAL A 216 -2.14 0.99 20.71
CA VAL A 216 -0.86 1.06 21.42
C VAL A 216 -0.99 1.92 22.67
N GLN A 217 -0.79 1.35 23.85
CA GLN A 217 -0.82 2.09 25.11
C GLN A 217 0.20 3.23 25.15
N GLY A 218 -0.22 4.40 25.62
CA GLY A 218 0.61 5.60 25.76
C GLY A 218 0.92 6.33 24.44
N ASN A 219 0.54 5.79 23.30
CA ASN A 219 0.74 6.40 21.98
C ASN A 219 -0.58 6.56 21.21
N GLY A 220 -1.39 5.50 21.18
CA GLY A 220 -2.66 5.42 20.48
C GLY A 220 -3.76 6.15 21.22
N THR A 221 -4.49 7.01 20.50
CA THR A 221 -5.66 7.72 21.05
C THR A 221 -6.77 7.79 20.01
N VAL A 222 -8.02 7.60 20.42
CA VAL A 222 -9.21 7.66 19.55
C VAL A 222 -10.24 8.61 20.15
N PHE A 223 -10.71 9.59 19.39
CA PHE A 223 -11.79 10.48 19.84
C PHE A 223 -12.46 11.22 18.68
N LEU A 224 -13.77 11.48 18.79
CA LEU A 224 -14.49 12.33 17.82
C LEU A 224 -14.08 13.81 17.93
N GLY A 225 -13.63 14.24 19.10
CA GLY A 225 -13.10 15.57 19.34
C GLY A 225 -11.95 15.49 20.33
N GLY A 226 -10.76 15.92 19.92
CA GLY A 226 -9.58 15.89 20.80
C GLY A 226 -9.63 16.91 21.93
N PRO A 227 -8.67 16.86 22.86
CA PRO A 227 -8.61 17.78 23.99
C PRO A 227 -8.74 19.27 23.65
N PRO A 228 -8.15 19.79 22.55
CA PRO A 228 -8.36 21.19 22.17
C PRO A 228 -9.82 21.53 21.86
N LEU A 229 -10.57 20.61 21.24
CA LEU A 229 -11.97 20.82 20.89
C LEU A 229 -12.88 20.69 22.12
N VAL A 230 -12.61 19.71 22.98
CA VAL A 230 -13.34 19.53 24.26
C VAL A 230 -13.21 20.78 25.13
N LYS A 231 -11.98 21.31 25.28
CA LYS A 231 -11.72 22.54 26.01
C LYS A 231 -12.44 23.73 25.40
N ALA A 232 -12.44 23.87 24.07
CA ALA A 232 -13.12 24.96 23.39
C ALA A 232 -14.65 24.90 23.54
N ALA A 233 -15.23 23.70 23.54
CA ALA A 233 -16.68 23.51 23.59
C ALA A 233 -17.25 23.57 25.02
N THR A 234 -16.51 23.08 26.02
CA THR A 234 -17.04 22.84 27.37
C THR A 234 -16.24 23.52 28.48
N GLY A 235 -15.01 23.97 28.19
CA GLY A 235 -14.05 24.45 29.19
C GLY A 235 -13.29 23.34 29.93
N GLU A 236 -13.65 22.07 29.74
CA GLU A 236 -12.99 20.93 30.38
C GLU A 236 -11.54 20.77 29.90
N VAL A 237 -10.64 20.51 30.85
CA VAL A 237 -9.22 20.24 30.58
C VAL A 237 -8.94 18.79 30.91
N VAL A 238 -8.72 17.99 29.87
CA VAL A 238 -8.46 16.55 29.94
C VAL A 238 -7.28 16.22 29.04
N THR A 239 -6.46 15.25 29.42
CA THR A 239 -5.37 14.79 28.56
C THR A 239 -5.87 13.88 27.43
N ALA A 240 -5.07 13.67 26.39
CA ALA A 240 -5.45 12.78 25.29
C ALA A 240 -5.62 11.32 25.75
N GLU A 241 -4.80 10.86 26.70
CA GLU A 241 -4.87 9.50 27.26
C GLU A 241 -6.13 9.31 28.12
N GLU A 242 -6.47 10.29 28.96
CA GLU A 242 -7.70 10.25 29.78
C GLU A 242 -8.97 10.35 28.94
N LEU A 243 -8.94 11.09 27.84
CA LEU A 243 -10.10 11.29 26.96
C LEU A 243 -10.39 10.07 26.09
N GLY A 244 -9.35 9.43 25.55
CA GLY A 244 -9.51 8.38 24.55
C GLY A 244 -8.26 7.53 24.34
N GLY A 245 -7.49 7.28 25.39
CA GLY A 245 -6.32 6.41 25.36
C GLY A 245 -6.66 4.93 25.27
N ALA A 246 -5.63 4.09 25.26
CA ALA A 246 -5.78 2.64 25.14
C ALA A 246 -6.60 2.02 26.27
N ASP A 247 -6.38 2.49 27.51
CA ASP A 247 -7.11 1.99 28.67
C ASP A 247 -8.61 2.32 28.58
N VAL A 248 -8.98 3.52 28.10
CA VAL A 248 -10.38 3.93 27.89
C VAL A 248 -11.09 3.02 26.88
N HIS A 249 -10.41 2.69 25.78
CA HIS A 249 -11.03 1.94 24.68
C HIS A 249 -11.00 0.43 24.83
N CYS A 250 -9.99 -0.14 25.49
CA CYS A 250 -9.93 -1.58 25.74
C CYS A 250 -10.61 -2.04 27.04
N ARG A 251 -10.77 -1.16 28.05
CA ARG A 251 -11.32 -1.57 29.36
C ARG A 251 -12.72 -1.02 29.65
N THR A 252 -13.10 0.10 29.04
CA THR A 252 -14.36 0.79 29.37
C THR A 252 -15.32 0.80 28.21
N SER A 253 -14.95 1.39 27.07
CA SER A 253 -15.89 1.60 25.96
C SER A 253 -15.99 0.45 24.98
N GLY A 254 -14.93 -0.36 24.82
CA GLY A 254 -14.91 -1.47 23.86
C GLY A 254 -14.77 -1.02 22.39
N VAL A 255 -14.31 0.20 22.13
CA VAL A 255 -14.05 0.70 20.76
C VAL A 255 -12.83 -0.03 20.13
N THR A 256 -11.94 -0.56 20.96
CA THR A 256 -10.77 -1.32 20.51
C THR A 256 -10.64 -2.61 21.29
N ASP A 257 -10.33 -3.71 20.61
CA ASP A 257 -10.38 -5.07 21.16
C ASP A 257 -9.07 -5.47 21.84
N HIS A 258 -7.93 -5.02 21.30
CA HIS A 258 -6.61 -5.49 21.72
C HIS A 258 -5.71 -4.35 22.21
N LEU A 259 -5.21 -4.45 23.45
CA LEU A 259 -4.25 -3.51 24.01
C LEU A 259 -2.80 -3.97 23.72
N ALA A 260 -2.07 -3.16 22.98
CA ALA A 260 -0.65 -3.34 22.71
C ALA A 260 0.22 -2.46 23.62
N LYS A 261 1.46 -2.90 23.89
CA LYS A 261 2.38 -2.20 24.80
C LYS A 261 3.32 -1.23 24.08
N ASN A 262 3.52 -1.48 22.80
CA ASN A 262 4.36 -0.72 21.88
C ASN A 262 4.03 -1.16 20.45
N ASP A 263 4.65 -0.51 19.47
CA ASP A 263 4.43 -0.79 18.05
C ASP A 263 4.75 -2.25 17.66
N ALA A 264 5.81 -2.84 18.20
CA ALA A 264 6.20 -4.22 17.91
C ALA A 264 5.15 -5.23 18.41
N HIS A 265 4.67 -5.06 19.64
CA HIS A 265 3.59 -5.90 20.19
C HIS A 265 2.29 -5.73 19.39
N ALA A 266 1.98 -4.51 18.92
CA ALA A 266 0.80 -4.29 18.08
C ALA A 266 0.90 -5.03 16.75
N ILE A 267 2.08 -5.03 16.13
CA ILE A 267 2.34 -5.76 14.89
C ILE A 267 2.18 -7.27 15.10
N GLU A 268 2.71 -7.82 16.20
CA GLU A 268 2.53 -9.24 16.55
C GLU A 268 1.05 -9.61 16.71
N ILE A 269 0.25 -8.74 17.35
CA ILE A 269 -1.20 -8.94 17.49
C ILE A 269 -1.87 -8.94 16.10
N VAL A 270 -1.58 -7.97 15.24
CA VAL A 270 -2.13 -7.91 13.88
C VAL A 270 -1.78 -9.17 13.08
N ARG A 271 -0.52 -9.63 13.15
CA ARG A 271 -0.09 -10.87 12.51
C ARG A 271 -0.90 -12.07 12.99
N ARG A 272 -1.17 -12.16 14.30
CA ARG A 272 -2.01 -13.21 14.89
C ARG A 272 -3.47 -13.12 14.46
N ILE A 273 -4.04 -11.92 14.33
CA ILE A 273 -5.38 -11.72 13.77
C ILE A 273 -5.43 -12.30 12.36
N VAL A 274 -4.46 -11.93 11.51
CA VAL A 274 -4.38 -12.44 10.12
C VAL A 274 -4.26 -13.97 10.07
N SER A 275 -3.49 -14.59 10.96
CA SER A 275 -3.36 -16.05 11.00
C SER A 275 -4.66 -16.78 11.35
N ASN A 276 -5.62 -16.09 11.98
CA ASN A 276 -6.90 -16.65 12.44
C ASN A 276 -8.07 -16.35 11.48
N LEU A 277 -7.83 -15.69 10.34
CA LEU A 277 -8.90 -15.32 9.40
C LEU A 277 -9.57 -16.51 8.71
N ASN A 278 -9.02 -17.73 8.83
CA ASN A 278 -9.42 -18.89 8.03
C ASN A 278 -9.45 -18.55 6.53
N TRP A 279 -8.46 -17.76 6.10
CA TRP A 279 -8.49 -17.15 4.78
C TRP A 279 -8.12 -18.15 3.69
N THR A 280 -9.00 -18.29 2.71
CA THR A 280 -8.76 -19.05 1.50
C THR A 280 -8.88 -18.14 0.29
N SER A 281 -7.83 -18.10 -0.54
CA SER A 281 -7.87 -17.37 -1.79
C SER A 281 -8.97 -17.96 -2.68
N LYS A 282 -9.87 -17.10 -3.17
CA LYS A 282 -10.91 -17.47 -4.14
C LYS A 282 -10.42 -17.40 -5.59
N ALA A 283 -9.10 -17.26 -5.81
CA ALA A 283 -8.54 -17.23 -7.15
C ALA A 283 -9.07 -18.41 -7.97
N SER A 284 -9.80 -18.08 -9.04
CA SER A 284 -10.43 -19.05 -9.95
C SER A 284 -9.39 -19.79 -10.80
N VAL A 285 -8.21 -19.18 -10.95
CA VAL A 285 -7.01 -19.86 -11.43
C VAL A 285 -6.56 -20.76 -10.28
N LYS A 286 -6.91 -22.05 -10.34
CA LYS A 286 -6.15 -23.08 -9.62
C LYS A 286 -4.68 -22.75 -9.88
N GLN A 287 -3.89 -22.49 -8.82
CA GLN A 287 -2.44 -22.30 -8.95
C GLN A 287 -1.96 -23.27 -10.02
N SER A 288 -1.49 -22.75 -11.15
CA SER A 288 -1.21 -23.57 -12.32
C SER A 288 -0.30 -24.71 -11.86
N PHE A 289 -0.68 -25.95 -12.13
CA PHE A 289 0.12 -27.13 -11.79
C PHE A 289 1.39 -27.25 -12.63
N THR A 290 1.77 -26.20 -13.36
CA THR A 290 2.98 -26.12 -14.17
C THR A 290 4.07 -25.40 -13.39
N ASP A 291 5.27 -25.95 -13.45
CA ASP A 291 6.46 -25.26 -12.93
C ASP A 291 6.59 -23.89 -13.60
N VAL A 292 6.96 -22.88 -12.82
CA VAL A 292 7.27 -21.54 -13.35
C VAL A 292 8.49 -21.66 -14.25
N GLU A 293 8.36 -21.28 -15.51
CA GLU A 293 9.46 -21.25 -16.47
C GLU A 293 9.91 -19.80 -16.71
N GLU A 294 11.17 -19.49 -16.41
CA GLU A 294 11.73 -18.17 -16.74
C GLU A 294 11.63 -17.86 -18.25
N PRO A 295 11.44 -16.59 -18.65
CA PRO A 295 11.46 -16.21 -20.05
C PRO A 295 12.77 -16.64 -20.74
N VAL A 296 12.70 -17.07 -22.00
CA VAL A 296 13.86 -17.49 -22.81
C VAL A 296 14.81 -16.32 -23.09
N PHE A 297 14.31 -15.08 -23.06
CA PHE A 297 15.08 -13.87 -23.31
C PHE A 297 15.23 -13.05 -22.03
N ASP A 298 16.40 -12.45 -21.83
CA ASP A 298 16.75 -11.71 -20.62
C ASP A 298 15.83 -10.48 -20.42
N PRO A 299 15.07 -10.39 -19.30
CA PRO A 299 14.27 -9.22 -18.98
C PRO A 299 15.07 -7.91 -18.86
N ALA A 300 16.37 -7.97 -18.56
CA ALA A 300 17.24 -6.79 -18.51
C ALA A 300 17.35 -6.06 -19.87
N GLU A 301 17.05 -6.75 -20.97
CA GLU A 301 17.07 -6.17 -22.31
C GLU A 301 15.85 -5.29 -22.63
N LEU A 302 14.79 -5.30 -21.79
CA LEU A 302 13.56 -4.53 -22.01
C LEU A 302 13.82 -3.04 -22.25
N GLY A 303 14.78 -2.46 -21.53
CA GLY A 303 15.12 -1.04 -21.64
C GLY A 303 15.68 -0.64 -23.00
N GLY A 304 16.25 -1.57 -23.77
CA GLY A 304 16.77 -1.31 -25.11
C GLY A 304 15.79 -1.60 -26.25
N ILE A 305 14.60 -2.13 -25.96
CA ILE A 305 13.59 -2.46 -26.99
C ILE A 305 12.75 -1.23 -27.37
N ILE A 306 12.44 -0.38 -26.41
CA ILE A 306 11.56 0.79 -26.60
C ILE A 306 12.38 1.92 -27.25
N PRO A 307 12.06 2.35 -28.48
CA PRO A 307 12.83 3.39 -29.15
C PRO A 307 12.81 4.73 -28.40
N VAL A 308 13.93 5.45 -28.46
CA VAL A 308 14.06 6.83 -27.95
C VAL A 308 13.01 7.78 -28.57
N ASP A 309 12.78 7.69 -29.87
CA ASP A 309 11.72 8.46 -30.54
C ASP A 309 10.39 7.71 -30.40
N SER A 310 9.44 8.31 -29.68
CA SER A 310 8.12 7.72 -29.42
C SER A 310 7.27 7.50 -30.68
N ARG A 311 7.69 8.03 -31.84
CA ARG A 311 7.04 7.83 -33.14
C ARG A 311 7.61 6.63 -33.91
N LYS A 312 8.78 6.11 -33.51
CA LYS A 312 9.37 4.94 -34.17
C LYS A 312 8.60 3.69 -33.76
N PRO A 313 8.08 2.89 -34.70
CA PRO A 313 7.45 1.61 -34.38
C PRO A 313 8.50 0.61 -33.89
N PHE A 314 8.06 -0.36 -33.08
CA PHE A 314 8.84 -1.51 -32.66
C PHE A 314 7.91 -2.73 -32.55
N ASP A 315 8.48 -3.94 -32.52
CA ASP A 315 7.72 -5.17 -32.36
C ASP A 315 7.46 -5.46 -30.87
N VAL A 316 6.21 -5.29 -30.43
CA VAL A 316 5.79 -5.53 -29.05
C VAL A 316 5.99 -6.99 -28.61
N ARG A 317 6.04 -7.95 -29.55
CA ARG A 317 6.31 -9.35 -29.22
C ARG A 317 7.67 -9.54 -28.57
N LYS A 318 8.64 -8.66 -28.86
CA LYS A 318 9.95 -8.65 -28.18
C LYS A 318 9.83 -8.31 -26.69
N VAL A 319 8.86 -7.48 -26.32
CA VAL A 319 8.53 -7.18 -24.91
C VAL A 319 7.83 -8.39 -24.27
N ILE A 320 6.80 -8.94 -24.94
CA ILE A 320 6.04 -10.10 -24.44
C ILE A 320 6.98 -11.27 -24.15
N ALA A 321 7.92 -11.55 -25.06
CA ALA A 321 8.90 -12.62 -24.92
C ALA A 321 9.81 -12.51 -23.69
N ARG A 322 9.87 -11.35 -23.01
CA ARG A 322 10.67 -11.12 -21.80
C ARG A 322 9.83 -11.03 -20.52
N ILE A 323 8.52 -11.30 -20.62
CA ILE A 323 7.57 -11.19 -19.51
C ILE A 323 6.86 -12.52 -19.26
N VAL A 324 6.44 -13.24 -20.30
CA VAL A 324 5.63 -14.46 -20.16
C VAL A 324 6.50 -15.70 -19.96
N ASP A 325 5.96 -16.68 -19.22
CA ASP A 325 6.63 -17.95 -18.89
C ASP A 325 7.13 -18.67 -20.15
N GLY A 326 8.41 -19.04 -20.16
CA GLY A 326 9.07 -19.71 -21.28
C GLY A 326 9.02 -18.94 -22.61
N SER A 327 8.69 -17.64 -22.59
CA SER A 327 8.42 -16.82 -23.78
C SER A 327 7.35 -17.40 -24.71
N LYS A 328 6.44 -18.24 -24.17
CA LYS A 328 5.37 -18.92 -24.91
C LYS A 328 4.16 -18.01 -25.04
N PHE A 329 3.69 -17.81 -26.27
CA PHE A 329 2.54 -16.96 -26.56
C PHE A 329 1.76 -17.49 -27.76
N ASP A 330 0.51 -17.87 -27.52
CA ASP A 330 -0.43 -18.29 -28.57
C ASP A 330 -1.17 -17.05 -29.09
N GLU A 331 -0.69 -16.48 -30.19
CA GLU A 331 -1.30 -15.31 -30.82
C GLU A 331 -2.65 -15.68 -31.48
N PHE A 332 -3.68 -14.86 -31.25
CA PHE A 332 -5.04 -15.00 -31.80
C PHE A 332 -5.25 -14.16 -33.06
#